data_AF-A0A0D0B519-F1
#
_entry.id   AF-A0A0D0B519-F1
#
_cell.length_a   1.000
_cell.length_b   1.000
_cell.length_c   1.000
_cell.angle_alpha   90.00
_cell.angle_beta   90.00
_cell.angle_gamma   90.00
#
_symmetry.space_group_name_H-M   'P 1'
#
loop_
_entity.id
_entity.type
_entity.pdbx_description
1 polymer ?
#
loop_
_entity_poly.entity_id
_entity_poly.type
_entity_poly.pdbx_seq_one_letter_code
_entity_poly.pdbx_strand_id
1 'polypeptide(L)'
;GKCKARFPRPCFPKTSIDLPSGHLDMKKMEAYLNTIVYVITYLLQCNTDVTCLLSGTAIKAVIAYITDYISKNPLKTYLFFETIKAVYTSNKQLI
;
A
#
# COMPACT_ATOMS: atom_id res chain seq x y z
N GLY A 1 24.91 -1.24 0.36
CA GLY A 1 23.62 -0.70 -0.14
C GLY A 1 22.54 -0.94 0.90
N LYS A 2 21.64 0.03 1.13
CA LYS A 2 20.51 -0.12 2.07
C LYS A 2 19.37 -0.86 1.38
N CYS A 3 18.85 -1.93 1.98
CA CYS A 3 17.75 -2.70 1.41
C CYS A 3 16.50 -1.82 1.22
N LYS A 4 15.94 -1.76 0.01
CA LYS A 4 14.71 -1.00 -0.28
C LYS A 4 13.52 -1.49 0.55
N ALA A 5 13.46 -2.80 0.80
CA ALA A 5 12.43 -3.43 1.63
C ALA A 5 12.71 -3.31 3.15
N ARG A 6 13.79 -2.63 3.55
CA ARG A 6 14.16 -2.35 4.94
C ARG A 6 14.45 -3.59 5.80
N PHE A 7 15.00 -4.64 5.21
CA PHE A 7 15.57 -5.75 5.96
C PHE A 7 16.96 -5.38 6.53
N PRO A 8 17.35 -5.92 7.69
CA PRO A 8 16.55 -6.77 8.59
C PRO A 8 15.50 -5.98 9.39
N ARG A 9 14.34 -6.60 9.67
CA ARG A 9 13.26 -5.99 10.46
C ARG A 9 13.42 -6.28 11.96
N PRO A 10 12.84 -5.47 12.86
CA PRO A 10 12.81 -5.76 14.29
C PRO A 10 12.12 -7.10 14.59
N CYS A 11 12.65 -7.81 15.59
CA CYS A 11 12.09 -9.06 16.10
C CYS A 11 11.58 -8.86 17.53
N PHE A 12 10.44 -9.48 17.83
CA PHE A 12 9.77 -9.41 19.13
C PHE A 12 9.50 -10.83 19.63
N PRO A 13 10.01 -11.24 20.81
CA PRO A 13 9.88 -12.61 21.29
C PRO A 13 8.45 -12.99 21.70
N LYS A 14 7.62 -11.99 21.98
CA LYS A 14 6.21 -12.13 22.37
C LYS A 14 5.39 -11.03 21.73
N THR A 15 4.08 -11.28 21.59
CA THR A 15 3.14 -10.24 21.18
C THR A 15 2.92 -9.31 22.37
N SER A 16 3.05 -8.00 22.16
CA SER A 16 2.85 -6.98 23.18
C SER A 16 2.03 -5.82 22.64
N ILE A 17 1.43 -5.08 23.56
CA ILE A 17 0.73 -3.83 23.26
C ILE A 17 1.58 -2.71 23.81
N ASP A 18 1.94 -1.76 22.95
CA ASP A 18 2.51 -0.49 23.37
C ASP A 18 1.42 0.33 24.06
N LEU A 19 1.50 0.46 25.39
CA LEU A 19 0.43 1.07 26.20
C LEU A 19 0.08 2.51 25.80
N PRO A 20 1.03 3.40 25.48
CA PRO A 20 0.72 4.77 25.09
C PRO A 20 0.01 4.89 23.74
N SER A 21 0.43 4.12 22.73
CA SER A 21 -0.15 4.21 21.37
C SER A 21 -1.26 3.19 21.10
N GLY A 22 -1.38 2.17 21.94
CA GLY A 22 -2.18 0.98 21.71
C GLY A 22 -1.59 0.04 20.66
N HIS A 23 -0.47 0.37 20.02
CA HIS A 23 0.08 -0.40 18.90
C HIS A 23 0.36 -1.86 19.30
N LEU A 24 -0.09 -2.79 18.44
CA LEU A 24 0.15 -4.21 18.66
C LEU A 24 1.43 -4.65 17.94
N ASP A 25 2.47 -4.90 18.73
CA ASP A 25 3.68 -5.55 18.25
C ASP A 25 3.47 -7.07 18.27
N MET A 26 3.40 -7.67 17.09
CA MET A 26 3.21 -9.11 16.95
C MET A 26 4.51 -9.86 17.18
N LYS A 27 4.44 -11.03 17.86
CA LYS A 27 5.58 -11.93 18.01
C LYS A 27 6.20 -12.23 16.64
N LYS A 28 7.51 -12.02 16.55
CA LYS A 28 8.31 -12.23 15.34
C LYS A 28 9.74 -12.61 15.71
N MET A 29 10.20 -13.75 15.21
CA MET A 29 11.57 -14.25 15.46
C MET A 29 12.49 -14.11 14.25
N GLU A 30 11.92 -13.99 13.04
CA GLU A 30 12.67 -14.01 11.78
C GLU A 30 12.90 -12.60 11.23
N ALA A 31 14.13 -12.10 11.32
CA ALA A 31 14.48 -10.73 10.92
C ALA A 31 14.39 -10.51 9.39
N TYR A 32 14.53 -11.58 8.61
CA TYR A 32 14.50 -11.58 7.14
C TYR A 32 13.15 -12.02 6.56
N LEU A 33 12.11 -12.15 7.40
CA LEU A 33 10.73 -12.40 7.01
C LEU A 33 9.84 -11.18 7.30
N ASN A 34 8.72 -11.05 6.60
CA ASN A 34 7.68 -10.09 6.99
C ASN A 34 6.97 -10.53 8.26
N THR A 35 6.19 -9.62 8.84
CA THR A 35 5.33 -9.96 9.99
C THR A 35 4.14 -10.75 9.50
N ILE A 36 4.09 -12.04 9.84
CA ILE A 36 3.04 -12.96 9.39
C ILE A 36 1.97 -13.16 10.47
N VAL A 37 0.75 -13.45 10.02
CA VAL A 37 -0.31 -14.02 10.86
C VAL A 37 -0.58 -15.42 10.34
N TYR A 38 -0.52 -16.44 11.21
CA TYR A 38 -0.65 -17.84 10.81
C TYR A 38 -1.94 -18.11 10.04
N VAL A 39 -3.08 -17.58 10.51
CA VAL A 39 -4.37 -17.75 9.85
C VAL A 39 -4.36 -17.16 8.43
N ILE A 40 -3.85 -15.94 8.26
CA ILE A 40 -3.80 -15.26 6.95
C ILE A 40 -2.83 -15.99 6.02
N THR A 41 -1.66 -16.38 6.52
CA THR A 41 -0.64 -17.08 5.75
C THR A 41 -1.14 -18.46 5.31
N TYR A 42 -1.88 -19.15 6.17
CA TYR A 42 -2.52 -20.43 5.84
C TYR A 42 -3.57 -20.26 4.73
N LEU A 43 -4.44 -19.26 4.85
CA LEU A 43 -5.52 -19.03 3.87
C LEU A 43 -5.00 -18.55 2.51
N LEU A 44 -4.01 -17.66 2.50
CA LEU A 44 -3.49 -17.06 1.27
C LEU A 44 -2.30 -17.81 0.68
N GLN A 45 -1.73 -18.76 1.42
CA GLN A 45 -0.57 -19.58 1.03
C GLN A 45 0.63 -18.76 0.52
N CYS A 46 0.80 -17.54 1.04
CA CYS A 46 1.84 -16.62 0.60
C CYS A 46 2.38 -15.76 1.76
N ASN A 47 3.56 -15.17 1.54
CA ASN A 47 4.16 -14.26 2.50
C ASN A 47 3.33 -12.97 2.61
N THR A 48 2.85 -12.67 3.80
CA THR A 48 2.05 -11.47 4.09
C THR A 48 2.82 -10.50 4.98
N ASP A 49 2.66 -9.20 4.75
CA ASP A 49 3.23 -8.14 5.60
C ASP A 49 2.09 -7.46 6.36
N VAL A 50 1.82 -7.97 7.57
CA VAL A 50 0.71 -7.51 8.41
C VAL A 50 1.22 -6.46 9.40
N THR A 51 0.49 -5.36 9.52
CA THR A 51 0.78 -4.30 10.50
C THR A 51 -0.49 -3.88 11.23
N CYS A 52 -0.33 -3.50 12.49
CA CYS A 52 -1.43 -2.98 13.30
C CYS A 52 -1.72 -1.51 12.93
N LEU A 53 -2.96 -1.21 12.55
CA LEU A 53 -3.43 0.15 12.25
C LEU A 53 -4.60 0.51 13.18
N LEU A 54 -4.28 0.96 14.40
CA LEU A 54 -5.29 1.30 15.42
C LEU A 54 -5.80 2.74 15.38
N SER A 55 -5.32 3.54 14.42
CA SER A 55 -5.80 4.92 14.24
C SER A 55 -6.63 5.05 12.98
N GLY A 56 -7.80 5.67 13.10
CA GLY A 56 -8.65 6.00 11.94
C GLY A 56 -7.94 6.89 10.92
N THR A 57 -7.02 7.76 11.35
CA THR A 57 -6.21 8.57 10.43
C THR A 57 -5.21 7.71 9.67
N ALA A 58 -4.58 6.73 10.32
CA ALA A 58 -3.65 5.79 9.67
C ALA A 58 -4.38 4.92 8.65
N ILE A 59 -5.55 4.39 9.00
CA ILE A 59 -6.39 3.61 8.07
C ILE A 59 -6.81 4.49 6.88
N LYS A 60 -7.30 5.70 7.11
CA LYS A 60 -7.73 6.62 6.04
C LYS A 60 -6.59 6.95 5.10
N ALA A 61 -5.39 7.21 5.64
CA ALA A 61 -4.20 7.47 4.83
C ALA A 61 -3.81 6.27 3.95
N VAL A 62 -3.86 5.05 4.49
CA VAL A 62 -3.56 3.83 3.73
C VAL A 62 -4.60 3.59 2.64
N ILE A 63 -5.89 3.73 2.95
CA ILE A 63 -6.97 3.55 1.96
C ILE A 63 -6.85 4.57 0.83
N ALA A 64 -6.62 5.84 1.15
CA ALA A 64 -6.41 6.89 0.14
C ALA A 64 -5.21 6.56 -0.75
N TYR A 65 -4.09 6.15 -0.16
CA TYR A 65 -2.91 5.74 -0.91
C TYR A 65 -3.19 4.55 -1.85
N ILE A 66 -3.85 3.49 -1.37
CA ILE A 66 -4.20 2.33 -2.20
C ILE A 66 -5.11 2.76 -3.36
N THR A 67 -6.14 3.55 -3.05
CA THR A 67 -7.15 3.98 -4.02
C THR A 67 -6.55 4.87 -5.11
N ASP A 68 -5.77 5.86 -4.71
CA ASP A 68 -5.27 6.88 -5.64
C ASP A 68 -3.98 6.46 -6.33
N TYR A 69 -3.11 5.71 -5.64
CA TYR A 69 -1.75 5.40 -6.14
C TYR A 69 -1.60 3.97 -6.65
N ILE A 70 -2.21 2.96 -6.01
CA ILE A 70 -2.05 1.56 -6.42
C ILE A 70 -3.05 1.19 -7.51
N SER A 71 -4.35 1.45 -7.27
CA SER A 71 -5.40 1.06 -8.20
C SER A 71 -5.33 1.80 -9.53
N LYS A 72 -4.54 2.88 -9.63
CA LYS A 72 -4.28 3.72 -10.82
C LYS A 72 -5.43 3.63 -11.83
N ASN A 73 -6.49 4.40 -11.63
CA ASN A 73 -7.58 4.43 -12.59
C ASN A 73 -7.00 4.66 -14.00
N PRO A 74 -7.10 3.68 -14.92
CA PRO A 74 -6.50 3.83 -16.22
C PRO A 74 -7.16 5.02 -16.90
N LEU A 75 -6.35 5.90 -17.52
CA LEU A 75 -6.87 6.97 -18.34
C LEU A 75 -7.80 6.33 -19.38
N LYS A 76 -9.08 6.70 -19.35
CA LYS A 76 -10.06 6.10 -20.25
C LYS A 76 -9.68 6.47 -21.68
N THR A 77 -9.51 5.47 -22.56
CA THR A 77 -9.01 5.67 -23.92
C THR A 77 -9.85 6.67 -24.73
N TYR A 78 -11.16 6.75 -24.48
CA TYR A 78 -12.01 7.74 -25.14
C TYR A 78 -11.61 9.17 -24.78
N LEU A 79 -11.20 9.44 -23.54
CA LEU A 79 -10.82 10.78 -23.08
C LEU A 79 -9.56 11.24 -23.80
N PHE A 80 -8.61 10.32 -24.03
CA PHE A 80 -7.41 10.57 -24.84
C PHE A 80 -7.77 10.95 -26.28
N PHE A 81 -8.65 10.19 -26.94
CA PHE A 81 -9.09 10.51 -28.29
C PHE A 81 -9.91 11.81 -28.37
N GLU A 82 -10.72 12.12 -27.36
CA GLU A 82 -11.43 13.40 -27.27
C GLU A 82 -10.45 14.57 -27.18
N THR A 83 -9.40 14.47 -26.35
CA THR A 83 -8.36 15.52 -26.30
C THR A 83 -7.64 15.70 -27.64
N ILE A 84 -7.29 14.62 -28.34
CA ILE A 84 -6.68 14.72 -29.68
C ILE A 84 -7.64 15.42 -30.66
N LYS A 85 -8.91 15.02 -30.67
CA LYS A 85 -9.94 15.62 -31.53
C LYS A 85 -10.12 17.10 -31.22
N ALA A 86 -10.15 17.47 -29.93
CA ALA A 86 -10.29 18.85 -29.48
C ALA A 86 -9.13 19.71 -29.99
N VAL A 87 -7.88 19.29 -29.75
CA VAL A 87 -6.67 20.01 -30.22
C VAL A 87 -6.66 20.11 -31.74
N TYR A 88 -6.98 19.04 -32.46
CA TYR A 88 -7.03 19.06 -33.92
C TYR A 88 -8.09 20.04 -34.45
N THR A 89 -9.26 20.07 -33.83
CA THR A 89 -10.37 20.96 -34.24
C THR A 89 -10.03 22.42 -33.96
N SER A 90 -9.46 22.73 -32.79
CA SER A 90 -9.05 24.09 -32.44
C SER A 90 -7.96 24.63 -33.38
N ASN A 91 -6.99 23.81 -33.77
CA ASN A 91 -5.96 24.24 -34.74
C ASN A 91 -6.54 24.47 -36.14
N LYS A 92 -7.55 23.70 -36.55
CA LYS A 92 -8.26 23.92 -37.82
C LYS A 92 -9.09 25.21 -37.86
N GLN A 93 -9.45 25.76 -36.71
CA GLN A 93 -10.18 27.04 -36.63
C GLN A 93 -9.25 28.26 -36.66
N LEU A 94 -7.94 28.06 -36.48
CA LEU A 94 -6.91 29.11 -36.46
C LEU A 94 -6.18 29.28 -37.81
N ILE A 95 -6.52 28.46 -38.81
CA ILE A 95 -6.03 28.50 -40.20
C ILE A 95 -7.21 28.88 -41.09
#